data_AF-A0A645EEE8-F1
#
_entry.id   AF-A0A645EEE8-F1
#
_cell.length_a   1.000
_cell.length_b   1.000
_cell.length_c   1.000
_cell.angle_alpha   90.00
_cell.angle_beta   90.00
_cell.angle_gamma   90.00
#
_symmetry.space_group_name_H-M   'P 1'
#
loop_
_entity.id
_entity.type
_entity.pdbx_description
1 polymer ?
#
loop_
_entity_poly.entity_id
_entity_poly.type
_entity_poly.pdbx_seq_one_letter_code
_entity_poly.pdbx_strand_id
1 'polypeptide(L)'
;MSVGVYSFFSKSMGQEDKFEGTTKKTLIIGSIFAFFMGFYDGFFGPGVGSFIIFGLIKIYGFDFVRASGNAKAMNFTSNLTALLLFAINGKIWYLMGIPMSLCMMLGARVGTKFALKKGAKVIKPIFVTMSLGVALKMLYEVVRPLI
;
A
#
# COMPACT_ATOMS: atom_id res chain seq x y z
N MET A 1 8.16 -10.14 9.08
CA MET A 1 8.19 -11.62 9.15
C MET A 1 6.82 -12.29 9.06
N SER A 2 5.70 -11.57 9.24
CA SER A 2 4.34 -12.15 9.23
C SER A 2 3.73 -12.38 7.83
N VAL A 3 4.26 -11.77 6.77
CA VAL A 3 3.75 -11.91 5.38
C VAL A 3 4.18 -13.22 4.72
N GLY A 4 5.33 -13.76 5.09
CA GLY A 4 5.85 -15.03 4.53
C GLY A 4 5.10 -16.26 5.05
N VAL A 5 4.65 -16.24 6.31
CA VAL A 5 3.87 -17.32 6.91
C VAL A 5 2.44 -17.32 6.37
N TYR A 6 1.85 -16.13 6.14
CA TYR A 6 0.51 -16.03 5.55
C TYR A 6 0.44 -16.46 4.07
N SER A 7 1.52 -16.30 3.31
CA SER A 7 1.57 -16.70 1.90
C SER A 7 1.54 -18.21 1.69
N PHE A 8 1.83 -19.02 2.72
CA PHE A 8 1.84 -20.48 2.60
C PHE A 8 0.49 -21.12 2.95
N PHE A 9 -0.42 -20.40 3.64
CA PHE A 9 -1.66 -20.98 4.18
C PHE A 9 -2.96 -20.53 3.53
N SER A 10 -2.93 -19.57 2.59
CA SER A 10 -4.13 -19.08 1.91
C SER A 10 -4.09 -19.34 0.40
N LYS A 11 -4.06 -20.63 0.02
CA LYS A 11 -4.27 -21.06 -1.37
C LYS A 11 -5.75 -21.03 -1.78
N SER A 12 -6.68 -20.55 -0.94
CA SER A 12 -8.12 -20.53 -1.26
C SER A 12 -8.94 -19.52 -0.46
N MET A 13 -8.61 -18.23 -0.50
CA MET A 13 -9.50 -17.15 -0.02
C MET A 13 -9.51 -16.00 -1.04
N GLY A 14 -10.67 -15.70 -1.62
CA GLY A 14 -10.85 -14.67 -2.66
C GLY A 14 -10.80 -15.23 -4.08
N GLN A 15 -11.71 -16.16 -4.40
CA GLN A 15 -11.94 -16.62 -5.77
C GLN A 15 -13.42 -16.47 -6.20
N GLU A 16 -14.28 -15.97 -5.31
CA GLU A 16 -15.71 -15.79 -5.57
C GLU A 16 -16.16 -14.42 -5.02
N ASP A 17 -16.51 -13.52 -5.95
CA ASP A 17 -17.16 -12.23 -5.71
C ASP A 17 -18.58 -12.48 -5.14
N LYS A 18 -18.70 -12.74 -3.83
CA LYS A 18 -19.99 -12.74 -3.10
C LYS A 18 -20.39 -11.32 -2.69
N PHE A 19 -20.45 -10.41 -3.67
CA PHE A 19 -20.88 -9.04 -3.44
C PHE A 19 -22.42 -8.98 -3.30
N GLU A 20 -22.94 -9.49 -2.18
CA GLU A 20 -24.36 -9.37 -1.79
C GLU A 20 -24.64 -7.99 -1.20
N GLY A 21 -24.67 -6.96 -2.06
CA GLY A 21 -25.36 -5.69 -1.80
C GLY A 21 -24.88 -4.82 -0.62
N THR A 22 -24.68 -3.53 -0.89
CA THR A 22 -24.33 -2.54 0.14
C THR A 22 -25.49 -2.33 1.12
N THR A 23 -25.51 -3.09 2.22
CA THR A 23 -26.43 -2.85 3.33
C THR A 23 -26.00 -1.59 4.08
N LYS A 24 -26.94 -0.71 4.48
CA LYS A 24 -26.65 0.55 5.22
C LYS A 24 -25.74 0.35 6.45
N LYS A 25 -25.81 -0.82 7.09
CA LYS A 25 -24.92 -1.21 8.22
C LYS A 25 -23.45 -1.34 7.80
N THR A 26 -23.17 -1.90 6.63
CA THR A 26 -21.83 -2.06 6.06
C THR A 26 -21.16 -0.71 5.78
N LEU A 27 -21.94 0.28 5.34
CA LEU A 27 -21.45 1.63 5.04
C LEU A 27 -21.05 2.40 6.30
N ILE A 28 -21.82 2.25 7.39
CA ILE A 28 -21.52 2.87 8.69
C ILE A 28 -20.26 2.24 9.31
N ILE A 29 -20.18 0.91 9.32
CA ILE A 29 -19.01 0.17 9.81
C ILE A 29 -17.77 0.45 8.96
N GLY A 30 -17.92 0.52 7.63
CA GLY A 30 -16.86 0.89 6.70
C GLY A 30 -16.34 2.30 6.95
N SER A 31 -17.22 3.26 7.23
CA SER A 31 -16.82 4.65 7.52
C SER A 31 -16.07 4.78 8.85
N ILE A 32 -16.54 4.11 9.90
CA ILE A 32 -15.83 4.08 11.20
C ILE A 32 -14.46 3.41 11.04
N PHE A 33 -14.41 2.27 10.33
CA PHE A 33 -13.16 1.59 10.07
C PHE A 33 -12.19 2.46 9.24
N ALA A 34 -12.68 3.09 8.16
CA ALA A 34 -11.87 3.99 7.34
C ALA A 34 -11.34 5.19 8.13
N PHE A 35 -12.13 5.73 9.07
CA PHE A 35 -11.70 6.83 9.93
C PHE A 35 -10.54 6.43 10.86
N PHE A 36 -10.69 5.32 11.60
CA PHE A 36 -9.62 4.79 12.44
C PHE A 36 -8.39 4.39 11.64
N MET A 37 -8.60 3.80 10.46
CA MET A 37 -7.51 3.34 9.61
C MET A 37 -6.76 4.50 8.97
N GLY A 38 -7.44 5.60 8.62
CA GLY A 38 -6.79 6.83 8.18
C GLY A 38 -5.92 7.47 9.26
N PHE A 39 -6.37 7.44 10.52
CA PHE A 39 -5.57 7.88 11.66
C PHE A 39 -4.33 7.00 11.86
N TYR A 40 -4.49 5.68 11.73
CA TYR A 40 -3.40 4.72 11.82
C TYR A 40 -2.40 4.84 10.65
N ASP A 41 -2.90 5.11 9.44
CA ASP A 41 -2.10 5.34 8.23
C ASP A 41 -1.15 6.53 8.40
N GLY A 42 -1.66 7.63 8.95
CA GLY A 42 -0.87 8.83 9.19
C GLY A 42 0.20 8.68 10.28
N PHE A 43 0.02 7.77 11.24
CA PHE A 43 0.91 7.65 12.40
C PHE A 43 1.96 6.55 12.26
N PHE A 44 1.52 5.32 11.90
CA PHE A 44 2.42 4.17 11.82
C PHE A 44 3.06 4.07 10.45
N GLY A 45 2.28 3.97 9.36
CA GLY A 45 2.78 3.86 7.99
C GLY A 45 2.97 2.42 7.44
N PRO A 46 3.77 1.51 8.05
CA PRO A 46 3.95 0.16 7.51
C PRO A 46 2.78 -0.74 7.89
N GLY A 47 2.29 -1.51 6.91
CA GLY A 47 1.24 -2.52 7.09
C GLY A 47 -0.19 -2.02 6.91
N VAL A 48 -0.42 -0.70 6.84
CA VAL A 48 -1.75 -0.09 6.71
C VAL A 48 -2.48 -0.62 5.48
N GLY A 49 -1.80 -0.72 4.34
CA GLY A 49 -2.37 -1.27 3.11
C GLY A 49 -2.91 -2.69 3.27
N SER A 50 -2.23 -3.56 4.02
CA SER A 50 -2.70 -4.92 4.30
C SER A 50 -3.96 -4.91 5.18
N PHE A 51 -3.99 -4.08 6.22
CA PHE A 51 -5.16 -3.94 7.09
C PHE A 51 -6.37 -3.35 6.37
N ILE A 52 -6.18 -2.37 5.48
CA ILE A 52 -7.24 -1.82 4.62
C ILE A 52 -7.81 -2.92 3.71
N ILE A 53 -6.94 -3.72 3.08
CA ILE A 53 -7.35 -4.84 2.21
C ILE A 53 -8.19 -5.85 3.00
N PHE A 54 -7.70 -6.32 4.16
CA PHE A 54 -8.46 -7.24 5.01
C PHE A 54 -9.78 -6.64 5.52
N GLY A 55 -9.80 -5.35 5.85
CA GLY A 55 -11.00 -4.62 6.23
C GLY A 55 -12.03 -4.57 5.09
N LEU A 56 -11.62 -4.26 3.87
CA LEU A 56 -12.50 -4.22 2.70
C LEU A 56 -13.04 -5.61 2.35
N ILE A 57 -12.22 -6.66 2.45
CA ILE A 57 -12.67 -8.04 2.22
C ILE A 57 -13.69 -8.45 3.29
N LYS A 58 -13.43 -8.14 4.58
CA LYS A 58 -14.30 -8.54 5.69
C LYS A 58 -15.60 -7.74 5.78
N ILE A 59 -15.57 -6.45 5.43
CA ILE A 59 -16.72 -5.55 5.54
C ILE A 59 -17.58 -5.60 4.28
N TYR A 60 -16.97 -5.59 3.09
CA TYR A 60 -17.67 -5.51 1.81
C TYR A 60 -17.69 -6.81 1.02
N GLY A 61 -16.99 -7.87 1.46
CA GLY A 61 -16.89 -9.12 0.71
C GLY A 61 -16.12 -8.99 -0.60
N PHE A 62 -15.33 -7.91 -0.77
CA PHE A 62 -14.59 -7.69 -2.01
C PHE A 62 -13.55 -8.78 -2.24
N ASP A 63 -13.37 -9.15 -3.50
CA ASP A 63 -12.27 -9.99 -3.91
C ASP A 63 -10.90 -9.31 -3.69
N PHE A 64 -9.84 -10.10 -3.48
CA PHE A 64 -8.53 -9.56 -3.07
C PHE A 64 -7.97 -8.53 -4.06
N VAL A 65 -8.27 -8.72 -5.35
CA VAL A 65 -7.90 -7.80 -6.43
C VAL A 65 -8.63 -6.47 -6.30
N ARG A 66 -9.96 -6.49 -6.07
CA ARG A 66 -10.77 -5.27 -5.88
C ARG A 66 -10.40 -4.55 -4.58
N ALA A 67 -10.20 -5.28 -3.50
CA ALA A 67 -9.76 -4.73 -2.22
C ALA A 67 -8.37 -4.09 -2.32
N SER A 68 -7.42 -4.75 -3.02
CA SER A 68 -6.07 -4.20 -3.24
C SER A 68 -6.08 -2.95 -4.13
N GLY A 69 -6.95 -2.92 -5.15
CA GLY A 69 -7.15 -1.72 -5.99
C GLY A 69 -7.66 -0.53 -5.17
N ASN A 70 -8.74 -0.73 -4.39
CA ASN A 70 -9.30 0.29 -3.53
C ASN A 70 -8.32 0.75 -2.43
N ALA A 71 -7.58 -0.18 -1.81
CA ALA A 71 -6.58 0.17 -0.81
C ALA A 71 -5.46 1.06 -1.37
N LYS A 72 -5.03 0.83 -2.62
CA LYS A 72 -4.08 1.71 -3.31
C LYS A 72 -4.66 3.10 -3.57
N ALA A 73 -5.94 3.18 -3.95
CA ALA A 73 -6.62 4.47 -4.14
C ALA A 73 -6.71 5.25 -2.81
N MET A 74 -7.08 4.59 -1.72
CA MET A 74 -7.12 5.21 -0.39
C MET A 74 -5.73 5.69 0.05
N ASN A 75 -4.68 4.89 -0.16
CA ASN A 75 -3.31 5.28 0.17
C ASN A 75 -2.86 6.48 -0.66
N PHE A 76 -3.24 6.55 -1.94
CA PHE A 76 -3.00 7.73 -2.78
C PHE A 76 -3.73 8.97 -2.23
N THR A 77 -4.98 8.83 -1.80
CA THR A 77 -5.73 9.93 -1.16
C THR A 77 -5.05 10.38 0.12
N SER A 78 -4.62 9.48 1.01
CA SER A 78 -3.89 9.83 2.23
C SER A 78 -2.62 10.62 1.92
N ASN A 79 -1.81 10.16 0.96
CA ASN A 79 -0.59 10.86 0.55
C ASN A 79 -0.90 12.24 -0.05
N LEU A 80 -1.98 12.36 -0.82
CA LEU A 80 -2.43 13.64 -1.38
C LEU A 80 -2.92 14.59 -0.28
N THR A 81 -3.66 14.09 0.70
CA THR A 81 -4.10 14.88 1.87
C THR A 81 -2.90 15.33 2.69
N ALA A 82 -1.91 14.47 2.92
CA ALA A 82 -0.67 14.84 3.59
C ALA A 82 0.06 15.95 2.82
N LEU A 83 0.20 15.81 1.49
CA LEU A 83 0.78 16.84 0.63
C LEU A 83 0.04 18.18 0.76
N LEU A 84 -1.30 18.18 0.68
CA LEU A 84 -2.12 19.38 0.82
C LEU A 84 -1.99 20.02 2.20
N LEU A 85 -2.00 19.22 3.27
CA LEU A 85 -1.82 19.74 4.63
C LEU A 85 -0.43 20.33 4.85
N PHE A 86 0.63 19.71 4.32
CA PHE A 86 1.97 20.29 4.35
C PHE A 86 2.05 21.57 3.51
N ALA A 87 1.32 21.65 2.39
CA ALA A 87 1.24 22.85 1.55
C ALA A 87 0.63 24.02 2.31
N ILE A 88 -0.51 23.79 2.98
CA ILE A 88 -1.22 24.80 3.77
C ILE A 88 -0.38 25.24 4.98
N ASN A 89 0.37 24.32 5.60
CA ASN A 89 1.28 24.65 6.71
C ASN A 89 2.57 25.36 6.28
N GLY A 90 2.77 25.65 4.99
CA GLY A 90 3.96 26.34 4.48
C GLY A 90 5.27 25.58 4.67
N LYS A 91 5.21 24.29 5.04
CA LYS A 91 6.40 23.43 5.23
C LYS A 91 6.85 22.73 3.94
N ILE A 92 6.27 23.09 2.80
CA ILE A 92 6.72 22.59 1.51
C ILE A 92 7.92 23.40 1.02
N TRP A 93 9.05 22.72 0.94
CA TRP A 93 10.21 23.22 0.22
C TRP A 93 9.97 23.05 -1.27
N TYR A 94 9.25 23.98 -1.89
CA TYR A 94 8.87 23.91 -3.31
C TYR A 94 10.06 23.71 -4.24
N LEU A 95 11.22 24.25 -3.88
CA LEU A 95 12.48 24.09 -4.61
C LEU A 95 12.93 22.62 -4.72
N MET A 96 12.64 21.78 -3.71
CA MET A 96 12.93 20.35 -3.71
C MET A 96 11.72 19.49 -4.11
N GLY A 97 10.51 19.90 -3.72
CA GLY A 97 9.27 19.15 -3.98
C GLY A 97 8.91 19.05 -5.48
N ILE A 98 9.11 20.12 -6.25
CA ILE A 98 8.85 20.12 -7.69
C ILE A 98 9.76 19.15 -8.44
N PRO A 99 11.11 19.21 -8.34
CA PRO A 99 11.97 18.25 -9.03
C PRO A 99 11.74 16.82 -8.56
N MET A 100 11.49 16.60 -7.26
CA MET A 100 11.20 15.27 -6.72
C MET A 100 9.91 14.68 -7.29
N SER A 101 8.83 15.47 -7.38
CA SER A 101 7.56 15.01 -7.96
C SER A 101 7.69 14.70 -9.45
N LEU A 102 8.42 15.52 -10.21
CA LEU A 102 8.71 15.27 -11.63
C LEU A 102 9.52 13.98 -11.82
N CYS A 103 10.58 13.78 -11.04
CA CYS A 103 11.37 12.55 -11.07
C CYS A 103 10.54 11.32 -10.70
N MET A 104 9.68 11.41 -9.67
CA MET A 104 8.77 10.32 -9.28
C MET A 104 7.76 10.00 -10.39
N MET A 105 7.15 11.01 -11.02
CA MET A 105 6.21 10.81 -12.13
C MET A 105 6.87 10.18 -13.36
N LEU A 106 8.07 10.64 -13.71
CA LEU A 106 8.86 10.07 -14.81
C LEU A 106 9.26 8.62 -14.51
N GLY A 107 9.78 8.36 -13.30
CA GLY A 107 10.13 7.02 -12.83
C GLY A 107 8.94 6.07 -12.82
N ALA A 108 7.78 6.53 -12.35
CA ALA A 108 6.54 5.77 -12.39
C ALA A 108 6.12 5.45 -13.83
N ARG A 109 6.09 6.43 -14.74
CA ARG A 109 5.73 6.17 -16.15
C ARG A 109 6.69 5.20 -16.84
N VAL A 110 8.00 5.39 -16.67
CA VAL A 110 9.01 4.52 -17.27
C VAL A 110 8.93 3.11 -16.66
N GLY A 111 8.78 3.01 -15.34
CA GLY A 111 8.65 1.75 -14.62
C GLY A 111 7.41 0.96 -15.04
N THR A 112 6.23 1.59 -15.11
CA THR A 112 4.99 0.94 -15.55
C THR A 112 5.07 0.52 -17.00
N LYS A 113 5.64 1.36 -17.89
CA LYS A 113 5.82 1.02 -19.31
C LYS A 113 6.80 -0.14 -19.49
N PHE A 114 7.88 -0.17 -18.71
CA PHE A 114 8.85 -1.27 -18.73
C PHE A 114 8.24 -2.57 -18.18
N ALA A 115 7.46 -2.48 -17.10
CA ALA A 115 6.75 -3.59 -16.50
C ALA A 115 5.75 -4.23 -17.50
N LEU A 116 4.94 -3.40 -18.16
CA LEU A 116 3.97 -3.87 -19.15
C LEU A 116 4.66 -4.46 -20.40
N LYS A 117 5.79 -3.89 -20.85
CA LYS A 117 6.46 -4.30 -22.09
C LYS A 117 7.31 -5.57 -21.96
N LYS A 118 7.95 -5.81 -20.81
CA LYS A 118 8.82 -6.99 -20.57
C LYS A 118 8.13 -8.12 -19.79
N GLY A 119 6.89 -7.90 -19.33
CA GLY A 119 6.09 -8.89 -18.61
C GLY A 119 6.63 -9.28 -17.24
N ALA A 120 5.88 -10.15 -16.55
CA ALA A 120 6.18 -10.58 -15.17
C ALA A 120 7.55 -11.29 -15.01
N LYS A 121 8.14 -11.79 -16.10
CA LYS A 121 9.40 -12.54 -16.11
C LYS A 121 10.63 -11.69 -15.74
N VAL A 122 10.59 -10.38 -16.03
CA VAL A 122 11.68 -9.44 -15.69
C VAL A 122 11.40 -8.71 -14.37
N ILE A 123 10.14 -8.49 -14.03
CA ILE A 123 9.75 -7.79 -12.79
C ILE A 123 10.00 -8.65 -11.57
N LYS A 124 9.69 -9.97 -11.64
CA LYS A 124 9.88 -10.91 -10.53
C LYS A 124 11.30 -10.88 -9.95
N PRO A 125 12.38 -11.08 -10.73
CA PRO A 125 13.73 -11.10 -10.16
C PRO A 125 14.13 -9.75 -9.57
N ILE A 126 13.79 -8.63 -10.21
CA ILE A 126 14.09 -7.28 -9.69
C ILE A 126 13.43 -7.08 -8.31
N PHE A 127 12.17 -7.47 -8.19
CA PHE A 127 11.43 -7.37 -6.93
C PHE A 127 12.02 -8.24 -5.83
N VAL A 128 12.37 -9.50 -6.15
CA VAL A 128 12.98 -10.44 -5.20
C VAL A 128 14.34 -9.91 -4.72
N THR A 129 15.19 -9.44 -5.62
CA THR A 129 16.51 -8.88 -5.25
C THR A 129 16.38 -7.64 -4.37
N MET A 130 15.49 -6.70 -4.71
CA MET A 130 15.22 -5.52 -3.88
C MET A 130 14.68 -5.92 -2.49
N SER A 131 13.74 -6.85 -2.43
CA SER A 131 13.16 -7.31 -1.16
C SER A 131 14.20 -7.99 -0.27
N LEU A 132 15.11 -8.78 -0.85
CA LEU A 132 16.23 -9.39 -0.13
C LEU A 132 17.20 -8.31 0.37
N GLY A 133 17.53 -7.32 -0.46
CA GLY A 133 18.40 -6.20 -0.07
C GLY A 133 17.85 -5.41 1.10
N VAL A 134 16.56 -5.07 1.07
CA VAL A 134 15.89 -4.39 2.19
C VAL A 134 15.84 -5.27 3.44
N ALA A 135 15.56 -6.58 3.29
CA ALA A 135 15.55 -7.51 4.41
C ALA A 135 16.93 -7.60 5.08
N LEU A 136 18.01 -7.69 4.29
CA LEU A 136 19.38 -7.69 4.77
C LEU A 136 19.73 -6.36 5.45
N LYS A 137 19.34 -5.22 4.87
CA LYS A 137 19.54 -3.91 5.49
C LYS A 137 18.86 -3.83 6.85
N MET A 138 17.60 -4.25 6.95
CA MET A 138 16.88 -4.27 8.23
C MET A 138 17.53 -5.20 9.23
N LEU A 139 18.00 -6.38 8.80
CA LEU A 139 18.72 -7.31 9.68
C LEU A 139 20.00 -6.67 10.23
N TYR A 140 20.77 -5.99 9.37
CA TYR A 140 21.99 -5.29 9.77
C TYR A 140 21.69 -4.12 10.71
N GLU A 141 20.62 -3.37 10.47
CA GLU A 141 20.19 -2.24 11.32
C GLU A 141 19.69 -2.72 12.70
N VAL A 142 19.12 -3.92 12.79
CA VAL A 142 18.71 -4.57 14.04
C VAL A 142 19.90 -5.20 14.81
N VAL A 143 20.92 -5.70 14.09
CA VAL A 143 22.13 -6.30 14.71
C VAL A 143 23.13 -5.22 15.15
N ARG A 144 23.20 -4.08 14.44
CA ARG A 144 24.09 -2.96 14.78
C ARG A 144 23.97 -2.44 16.23
N PRO A 145 22.79 -2.31 16.86
CA PRO A 145 22.68 -1.90 18.26
C PRO A 145 23.09 -2.98 19.28
N LEU A 146 23.49 -4.17 18.85
CA LEU A 146 23.88 -5.30 19.71
C LEU A 146 25.40 -5.55 19.78
N ILE A 147 26.20 -4.77 19.04
CA ILE A 147 27.69 -4.78 19.01
C ILE A 147 28.19 -3.41 19.46
#